data_AF-A0AAW0RG49-F1
#
_entry.id   AF-A0AAW0RG49-F1
#
_cell.length_a   1.000
_cell.length_b   1.000
_cell.length_c   1.000
_cell.angle_alpha   90.00
_cell.angle_beta   90.00
_cell.angle_gamma   90.00
#
_symmetry.space_group_name_H-M   'P 1'
#
loop_
_entity.id
_entity.type
_entity.pdbx_description
1 polymer ?
#
loop_
_entity_poly.entity_id
_entity_poly.type
_entity_poly.pdbx_seq_one_letter_code
_entity_poly.pdbx_strand_id
1 'polypeptide(L)'
;MAVQTRVQTSKEEEPIQSRKQATKTPLRISRVKPSSQLDRIASKSPVKISQKVMVPLCALMIVFAGVIFFEDLPSLLETKETPRLFTRNRMPTGEHFITYRQATAPMWVYRGLHALPAAIWSIGMPLQHVDSLRKKWPVLHRSAGYVLLSISLLLSITGYWFFISKHAYSHENPFHLHRFKGLPLIAWPTFEATTWLVAPFYWLTMYKTATTARAKDFVQHRKWAVLHTLSASVISAERLSIVTLNAIGMALSLLPQKVVHEFFGVGYTIPEIAEAELTVFAFANVLAFIFVMSWLYYEFSRAGYFARKGGVRPSAVIQAKRTKKDL
;
A
#
# COMPACT_ATOMS: atom_id res chain seq x y z
N MET A 1 51.97 47.58 33.69
CA MET A 1 52.79 48.73 34.14
C MET A 1 53.42 49.38 32.92
N ALA A 2 53.46 50.70 32.92
CA ALA A 2 54.10 51.62 31.96
C ALA A 2 53.48 51.80 30.56
N VAL A 3 53.00 53.03 30.37
CA VAL A 3 52.61 53.75 29.15
C VAL A 3 53.82 54.59 28.70
N GLN A 4 54.12 54.67 27.39
CA GLN A 4 54.54 55.91 26.70
C GLN A 4 54.65 55.66 25.18
N THR A 5 53.76 56.19 24.32
CA THR A 5 53.82 57.47 23.55
C THR A 5 55.17 57.74 22.84
N ARG A 6 55.27 58.11 21.55
CA ARG A 6 54.71 59.25 20.76
C ARG A 6 54.98 58.98 19.25
N VAL A 7 54.05 59.26 18.30
CA VAL A 7 53.87 60.51 17.48
C VAL A 7 55.08 60.80 16.56
N GLN A 8 54.98 60.93 15.22
CA GLN A 8 54.55 62.14 14.46
C GLN A 8 54.49 61.81 12.94
N THR A 9 53.31 61.82 12.28
CA THR A 9 52.74 62.82 11.33
C THR A 9 53.41 63.05 9.95
N SER A 10 52.56 62.96 8.92
CA SER A 10 52.43 63.81 7.69
C SER A 10 53.65 63.89 6.76
N LYS A 11 53.60 63.77 5.44
CA LYS A 11 52.73 64.24 4.34
C LYS A 11 53.09 63.30 3.15
N GLU A 12 52.42 63.15 2.03
CA GLU A 12 51.88 64.12 1.08
C GLU A 12 51.25 63.25 -0.02
N GLU A 13 50.03 63.59 -0.45
CA GLU A 13 49.52 63.13 -1.73
C GLU A 13 50.18 63.97 -2.84
N GLU A 14 50.61 63.35 -3.93
CA GLU A 14 50.18 63.80 -5.26
C GLU A 14 50.35 62.72 -6.35
N PRO A 15 49.52 62.78 -7.42
CA PRO A 15 49.28 61.69 -8.36
C PRO A 15 50.04 61.88 -9.67
N ILE A 16 50.44 60.80 -10.34
CA ILE A 16 50.86 60.86 -11.75
C ILE A 16 50.15 59.77 -12.54
N GLN A 17 49.17 60.22 -13.33
CA GLN A 17 48.70 59.57 -14.52
C GLN A 17 49.87 59.27 -15.46
N SER A 18 49.98 58.03 -15.94
CA SER A 18 50.41 57.67 -17.31
C SER A 18 51.05 56.29 -17.33
N ARG A 19 50.26 55.25 -17.64
CA ARG A 19 50.76 54.15 -18.46
C ARG A 19 49.63 53.56 -19.29
N LYS A 20 49.51 54.07 -20.51
CA LYS A 20 48.67 53.49 -21.56
C LYS A 20 49.29 52.17 -22.05
N GLN A 21 48.38 51.20 -22.23
CA GLN A 21 48.31 50.20 -23.31
C GLN A 21 49.39 49.11 -23.46
N ALA A 22 48.99 47.88 -23.13
CA ALA A 22 49.09 46.62 -23.89
C ALA A 22 48.88 45.50 -22.85
N THR A 23 47.82 44.69 -22.83
CA THR A 23 47.36 43.75 -23.87
C THR A 23 45.93 43.33 -23.52
N LYS A 24 44.99 43.51 -24.47
CA LYS A 24 43.65 42.93 -24.41
C LYS A 24 43.65 41.63 -25.22
N THR A 25 43.73 40.49 -24.54
CA THR A 25 43.27 39.21 -25.09
C THR A 25 42.55 38.46 -23.97
N PRO A 26 41.21 38.49 -23.89
CA PRO A 26 40.50 37.65 -22.95
C PRO A 26 40.63 36.20 -23.42
N LEU A 27 41.28 35.36 -22.61
CA LEU A 27 41.24 33.90 -22.69
C LEU A 27 39.76 33.47 -22.66
N ARG A 28 39.21 33.20 -23.85
CA ARG A 28 37.88 32.64 -24.03
C ARG A 28 37.96 31.18 -23.59
N ILE A 29 37.76 30.93 -22.31
CA ILE A 29 37.46 29.59 -21.80
C ILE A 29 36.18 29.16 -22.52
N SER A 30 36.33 28.34 -23.55
CA SER A 30 35.21 27.69 -24.20
C SER A 30 34.49 26.91 -23.11
N ARG A 31 33.31 27.39 -22.72
CA ARG A 31 32.33 26.61 -21.99
C ARG A 31 32.04 25.40 -22.88
N VAL A 32 32.73 24.30 -22.62
CA VAL A 32 32.35 22.99 -23.15
C VAL A 32 30.90 22.83 -22.70
N LYS A 33 29.97 22.90 -23.67
CA LYS A 33 28.57 22.53 -23.42
C LYS A 33 28.64 21.13 -22.81
N PRO A 34 28.08 20.89 -21.61
CA PRO A 34 27.97 19.53 -21.12
C PRO A 34 27.27 18.72 -22.20
N SER A 35 27.93 17.64 -22.62
CA SER A 35 27.44 16.76 -23.67
C SER A 35 26.02 16.33 -23.32
N SER A 36 25.09 16.50 -24.25
CA SER A 36 23.69 16.09 -24.14
C SER A 36 23.50 14.57 -24.04
N GLN A 37 24.60 13.81 -23.89
CA GLN A 37 24.59 12.36 -23.68
C GLN A 37 24.63 11.98 -22.20
N LEU A 38 24.98 12.89 -21.27
CA LEU A 38 24.94 12.61 -19.83
C LEU A 38 23.53 12.76 -19.21
N ASP A 39 22.61 13.45 -19.88
CA ASP A 39 21.21 13.62 -19.43
C ASP A 39 20.26 12.49 -19.88
N ARG A 40 20.77 11.46 -20.58
CA ARG A 40 19.99 10.27 -20.97
C ARG A 40 20.21 9.06 -20.05
N ILE A 41 20.46 9.28 -18.77
CA ILE A 41 20.04 8.27 -17.79
C ILE A 41 18.51 8.31 -17.84
N ALA A 42 17.91 7.34 -18.55
CA ALA A 42 16.47 7.21 -18.74
C ALA A 42 15.70 7.63 -17.47
N SER A 43 15.16 8.85 -17.44
CA SER A 43 14.49 9.36 -16.27
C SER A 43 13.25 8.49 -16.07
N LYS A 44 13.25 7.65 -15.04
CA LYS A 44 12.10 6.79 -14.72
C LYS A 44 10.88 7.69 -14.56
N SER A 45 9.78 7.37 -15.24
CA SER A 45 8.56 8.16 -15.11
C SER A 45 8.03 8.02 -13.68
N PRO A 46 7.34 9.03 -13.14
CA PRO A 46 6.73 8.92 -11.82
C PRO A 46 5.81 7.70 -11.74
N VAL A 47 6.00 6.87 -10.70
CA VAL A 47 5.07 5.77 -10.42
C VAL A 47 3.73 6.37 -10.05
N LYS A 48 2.65 5.77 -10.59
CA LYS A 48 1.28 6.12 -10.26
C LYS A 48 0.56 4.86 -9.82
N ILE A 49 -0.51 5.03 -9.06
CA ILE A 49 -1.40 3.94 -8.69
C ILE A 49 -2.64 3.99 -9.59
N SER A 50 -3.03 2.85 -10.13
CA SER A 50 -4.24 2.74 -10.96
C SER A 50 -5.49 2.93 -10.11
N GLN A 51 -6.20 4.03 -10.36
CA GLN A 51 -7.51 4.29 -9.77
C GLN A 51 -8.54 3.22 -10.12
N LYS A 52 -8.38 2.55 -11.27
CA LYS A 52 -9.25 1.44 -11.70
C LYS A 52 -9.16 0.21 -10.78
N VAL A 53 -8.05 0.05 -10.06
CA VAL A 53 -7.86 -1.02 -9.09
C VAL A 53 -8.14 -0.52 -7.68
N MET A 54 -7.58 0.66 -7.36
CA MET A 54 -7.65 1.23 -6.04
C MET A 54 -9.07 1.58 -5.59
N VAL A 55 -9.87 2.23 -6.45
CA VAL A 55 -11.23 2.66 -6.09
C VAL A 55 -12.14 1.47 -5.78
N PRO A 56 -12.21 0.40 -6.60
CA PRO A 56 -13.00 -0.78 -6.26
C PRO A 56 -12.57 -1.45 -4.95
N LEU A 57 -11.25 -1.59 -4.69
CA LEU A 57 -10.76 -2.17 -3.43
C LEU A 57 -11.16 -1.32 -2.22
N CYS A 58 -11.05 0.00 -2.33
CA CYS A 58 -11.47 0.91 -1.28
C CYS A 58 -12.99 0.90 -1.07
N ALA A 59 -13.79 0.84 -2.15
CA ALA A 59 -15.24 0.71 -2.06
C ALA A 59 -15.64 -0.57 -1.33
N LEU A 60 -14.99 -1.69 -1.65
CA LEU A 60 -15.20 -2.95 -0.94
C LEU A 60 -14.84 -2.83 0.54
N MET A 61 -13.70 -2.21 0.86
CA MET A 61 -13.29 -2.00 2.24
C MET A 61 -14.29 -1.14 3.03
N ILE A 62 -14.92 -0.15 2.39
CA ILE A 62 -15.98 0.67 3.00
C ILE A 62 -17.20 -0.20 3.33
N VAL A 63 -17.60 -1.11 2.45
CA VAL A 63 -18.69 -2.06 2.73
C VAL A 63 -18.36 -2.91 3.96
N PHE A 64 -17.17 -3.51 4.01
CA PHE A 64 -16.74 -4.29 5.17
C PHE A 64 -16.67 -3.46 6.47
N ALA A 65 -16.17 -2.22 6.39
CA ALA A 65 -16.15 -1.33 7.53
C ALA A 65 -17.57 -0.98 8.01
N GLY A 66 -18.51 -0.78 7.10
CA GLY A 66 -19.91 -0.51 7.40
C GLY A 66 -20.63 -1.70 8.02
N VAL A 67 -20.38 -2.91 7.52
CA VAL A 67 -20.96 -4.16 8.05
C VAL A 67 -20.69 -4.34 9.56
N ILE A 68 -19.54 -3.87 10.06
CA ILE A 68 -19.16 -3.94 11.49
C ILE A 68 -20.09 -3.12 12.40
N PHE A 69 -20.83 -2.16 11.85
CA PHE A 69 -21.77 -1.32 12.62
C PHE A 69 -23.14 -1.97 12.79
N PHE A 70 -23.43 -3.08 12.11
CA PHE A 70 -24.67 -3.84 12.28
C PHE A 70 -24.43 -4.96 13.30
N GLU A 71 -25.36 -5.11 14.25
CA GLU A 71 -25.28 -6.09 15.35
C GLU A 71 -25.70 -7.48 14.89
N ASP A 72 -26.73 -7.54 14.04
CA ASP A 72 -27.16 -8.77 13.38
C ASP A 72 -26.76 -8.70 11.91
N LEU A 73 -25.66 -9.35 11.52
CA LEU A 73 -25.49 -9.68 10.11
C LEU A 73 -26.60 -10.67 9.75
N PRO A 74 -27.51 -10.34 8.83
CA PRO A 74 -28.45 -11.33 8.35
C PRO A 74 -27.63 -12.49 7.79
N SER A 75 -27.78 -13.65 8.41
CA SER A 75 -27.26 -14.90 7.89
C SER A 75 -28.01 -15.16 6.59
N LEU A 76 -27.43 -14.68 5.47
CA LEU A 76 -27.94 -14.86 4.10
C LEU A 76 -28.25 -16.34 3.77
N LEU A 77 -27.78 -17.27 4.60
CA LEU A 77 -27.95 -18.71 4.50
C LEU A 77 -28.20 -19.35 5.88
N GLU A 78 -29.11 -18.82 6.70
CA GLU A 78 -29.67 -19.57 7.85
C GLU A 78 -30.65 -20.65 7.38
N THR A 79 -30.09 -21.69 6.78
CA THR A 79 -30.83 -22.94 6.58
C THR A 79 -30.66 -23.79 7.84
N LYS A 80 -31.74 -24.35 8.38
CA LYS A 80 -31.77 -25.34 9.48
C LYS A 80 -31.01 -26.65 9.18
N GLU A 81 -30.33 -26.73 8.04
CA GLU A 81 -29.54 -27.85 7.59
C GLU A 81 -28.11 -27.78 8.13
N THR A 82 -27.42 -28.92 8.04
CA THR A 82 -26.03 -29.11 8.41
C THR A 82 -25.13 -27.93 7.98
N PRO A 83 -24.19 -27.52 8.86
CA PRO A 83 -23.34 -26.36 8.60
C PRO A 83 -22.55 -26.54 7.30
N ARG A 84 -22.79 -25.65 6.34
CA ARG A 84 -22.13 -25.66 5.02
C ARG A 84 -20.69 -25.13 5.14
N LEU A 85 -19.75 -25.88 4.58
CA LEU A 85 -18.33 -25.55 4.56
C LEU A 85 -18.04 -24.27 3.76
N PHE A 86 -17.11 -23.43 4.23
CA PHE A 86 -16.64 -22.20 3.56
C PHE A 86 -17.68 -21.11 3.32
N THR A 87 -18.64 -20.97 4.22
CA THR A 87 -19.74 -20.00 4.05
C THR A 87 -19.77 -18.91 5.10
N ARG A 88 -19.10 -19.10 6.25
CA ARG A 88 -19.34 -18.25 7.42
C ARG A 88 -18.12 -17.81 8.21
N ASN A 89 -16.90 -18.29 7.92
CA ASN A 89 -15.69 -17.91 8.68
C ASN A 89 -15.94 -18.01 10.20
N ARG A 90 -16.31 -19.20 10.65
CA ARG A 90 -16.85 -19.45 11.99
C ARG A 90 -15.72 -19.62 13.01
N MET A 91 -16.03 -19.27 14.25
CA MET A 91 -15.26 -19.71 15.42
C MET A 91 -15.57 -21.18 15.73
N PRO A 92 -14.75 -21.88 16.54
CA PRO A 92 -15.05 -23.25 16.98
C PRO A 92 -16.39 -23.41 17.73
N THR A 93 -16.93 -22.32 18.28
CA THR A 93 -18.28 -22.23 18.88
C THR A 93 -19.41 -22.25 17.84
N GLY A 94 -19.09 -22.07 16.55
CA GLY A 94 -20.04 -22.01 15.45
C GLY A 94 -20.60 -20.62 15.16
N GLU A 95 -20.27 -19.60 15.95
CA GLU A 95 -20.63 -18.21 15.66
C GLU A 95 -19.73 -17.61 14.56
N HIS A 96 -20.20 -16.58 13.86
CA HIS A 96 -19.40 -15.85 12.87
C HIS A 96 -18.32 -15.01 13.58
N PHE A 97 -17.09 -14.96 13.04
CA PHE A 97 -15.98 -14.25 13.72
C PHE A 97 -16.27 -12.75 13.99
N ILE A 98 -17.02 -12.08 13.12
CA ILE A 98 -17.42 -10.67 13.33
C ILE A 98 -18.29 -10.54 14.58
N THR A 99 -19.29 -11.41 14.73
CA THR A 99 -20.19 -11.43 15.91
C THR A 99 -19.40 -11.72 17.18
N TYR A 100 -18.52 -12.74 17.13
CA TYR A 100 -17.59 -13.02 18.24
C TYR A 100 -16.78 -11.79 18.63
N ARG A 101 -16.17 -11.11 17.65
CA ARG A 101 -15.36 -9.90 17.89
C ARG A 101 -16.19 -8.73 18.40
N GLN A 102 -17.43 -8.58 17.94
CA GLN A 102 -18.37 -7.57 18.45
C GLN A 102 -18.73 -7.83 19.93
N ALA A 103 -18.84 -9.09 20.33
CA ALA A 103 -19.13 -9.46 21.71
C ALA A 103 -17.92 -9.35 22.65
N THR A 104 -16.71 -9.55 22.13
CA THR A 104 -15.49 -9.70 22.96
C THR A 104 -14.55 -8.49 22.95
N ALA A 105 -14.46 -7.76 21.83
CA ALA A 105 -13.58 -6.60 21.73
C ALA A 105 -14.23 -5.33 22.30
N PRO A 106 -13.46 -4.37 22.82
CA PRO A 106 -14.01 -3.04 23.13
C PRO A 106 -14.50 -2.32 21.86
N MET A 107 -15.80 -2.00 21.78
CA MET A 107 -16.40 -1.41 20.57
C MET A 107 -15.83 -0.05 20.20
N TRP A 108 -15.39 0.75 21.16
CA TRP A 108 -14.69 2.01 20.87
C TRP A 108 -13.38 1.78 20.11
N VAL A 109 -12.68 0.67 20.35
CA VAL A 109 -11.50 0.27 19.56
C VAL A 109 -11.94 -0.25 18.20
N TYR A 110 -12.88 -1.21 18.17
CA TYR A 110 -13.25 -1.90 16.93
C TYR A 110 -14.01 -1.03 15.93
N ARG A 111 -15.10 -0.38 16.36
CA ARG A 111 -15.88 0.53 15.52
C ARG A 111 -15.19 1.90 15.42
N GLY A 112 -14.79 2.47 16.55
CA GLY A 112 -14.32 3.85 16.64
C GLY A 112 -12.89 4.07 16.13
N LEU A 113 -11.93 3.26 16.55
CA LEU A 113 -10.51 3.46 16.23
C LEU A 113 -10.00 2.60 15.06
N HIS A 114 -10.78 1.64 14.60
CA HIS A 114 -10.37 0.76 13.50
C HIS A 114 -11.30 0.85 12.29
N ALA A 115 -12.57 0.45 12.41
CA ALA A 115 -13.49 0.40 11.28
C ALA A 115 -13.76 1.79 10.66
N LEU A 116 -14.11 2.80 11.49
CA LEU A 116 -14.35 4.16 11.01
C LEU A 116 -13.09 4.78 10.35
N PRO A 117 -11.90 4.74 10.98
CA PRO A 117 -10.68 5.20 10.32
C PRO A 117 -10.36 4.45 9.03
N ALA A 118 -10.66 3.16 8.93
CA ALA A 118 -10.48 2.39 7.70
C ALA A 118 -11.42 2.87 6.57
N ALA A 119 -12.66 3.24 6.90
CA ALA A 119 -13.59 3.84 5.94
C ALA A 119 -13.08 5.22 5.46
N ILE A 120 -12.65 6.09 6.39
CA ILE A 120 -12.09 7.41 6.07
C ILE A 120 -10.84 7.27 5.19
N TRP A 121 -9.95 6.32 5.55
CA TRP A 121 -8.74 6.02 4.77
C TRP A 121 -9.09 5.57 3.35
N SER A 122 -10.10 4.71 3.21
CA SER A 122 -10.54 4.17 1.93
C SER A 122 -11.17 5.23 1.03
N ILE A 123 -11.78 6.28 1.59
CA ILE A 123 -12.26 7.44 0.82
C ILE A 123 -11.09 8.36 0.46
N GLY A 124 -10.26 8.70 1.44
CA GLY A 124 -9.24 9.74 1.30
C GLY A 124 -8.02 9.32 0.50
N MET A 125 -7.56 8.07 0.64
CA MET A 125 -6.33 7.61 0.00
C MET A 125 -6.42 7.63 -1.53
N PRO A 126 -7.51 7.19 -2.20
CA PRO A 126 -7.65 7.32 -3.65
C PRO A 126 -7.49 8.75 -4.13
N LEU A 127 -8.07 9.71 -3.40
CA LEU A 127 -8.01 11.14 -3.70
C LEU A 127 -6.59 11.70 -3.58
N GLN A 128 -5.75 11.16 -2.68
CA GLN A 128 -4.34 11.54 -2.57
C GLN A 128 -3.54 11.22 -3.85
N HIS A 129 -3.99 10.26 -4.64
CA HIS A 129 -3.30 9.85 -5.87
C HIS A 129 -3.85 10.52 -7.14
N VAL A 130 -4.76 11.49 -7.01
CA VAL A 130 -5.31 12.24 -8.14
C VAL A 130 -4.49 13.52 -8.37
N ASP A 131 -3.72 13.55 -9.46
CA ASP A 131 -2.85 14.68 -9.82
C ASP A 131 -3.60 16.03 -9.94
N SER A 132 -4.84 16.03 -10.42
CA SER A 132 -5.64 17.25 -10.58
C SER A 132 -6.05 17.86 -9.23
N LEU A 133 -6.38 17.02 -8.23
CA LEU A 133 -6.73 17.49 -6.88
C LEU A 133 -5.53 18.13 -6.20
N ARG A 134 -4.35 17.51 -6.32
CA ARG A 134 -3.10 18.10 -5.80
C ARG A 134 -2.80 19.47 -6.42
N LYS A 135 -3.02 19.63 -7.72
CA LYS A 135 -2.77 20.89 -8.43
C LYS A 135 -3.80 21.97 -8.07
N LYS A 136 -5.08 21.59 -7.99
CA LYS A 136 -6.19 22.52 -7.72
C LYS A 136 -6.26 22.95 -6.26
N TRP A 137 -5.97 22.04 -5.32
CA TRP A 137 -6.10 22.26 -3.88
C TRP A 137 -4.85 21.78 -3.12
N PRO A 138 -3.68 22.41 -3.31
CA PRO A 138 -2.40 21.90 -2.78
C PRO A 138 -2.32 21.89 -1.25
N VAL A 139 -2.91 22.89 -0.59
CA VAL A 139 -2.96 22.96 0.89
C VAL A 139 -3.83 21.83 1.44
N LEU A 140 -5.04 21.68 0.91
CA LEU A 140 -5.96 20.61 1.30
C LEU A 140 -5.33 19.23 1.07
N HIS A 141 -4.73 19.00 -0.09
CA HIS A 141 -4.04 17.75 -0.41
C HIS A 141 -2.94 17.44 0.62
N ARG A 142 -2.12 18.43 0.99
CA ARG A 142 -1.07 18.28 2.00
C ARG A 142 -1.63 17.96 3.38
N SER A 143 -2.60 18.73 3.85
CA SER A 143 -3.21 18.53 5.18
C SER A 143 -3.90 17.16 5.27
N ALA A 144 -4.66 16.79 4.25
CA ALA A 144 -5.29 15.48 4.17
C ALA A 144 -4.25 14.34 4.10
N GLY A 145 -3.11 14.55 3.44
CA GLY A 145 -2.01 13.58 3.43
C GLY A 145 -1.44 13.30 4.82
N TYR A 146 -1.26 14.33 5.66
CA TYR A 146 -0.83 14.13 7.05
C TYR A 146 -1.88 13.39 7.89
N VAL A 147 -3.16 13.78 7.77
CA VAL A 147 -4.27 13.10 8.47
C VAL A 147 -4.34 11.62 8.07
N LEU A 148 -4.25 11.31 6.77
CA LEU A 148 -4.32 9.94 6.27
C LEU A 148 -3.11 9.10 6.68
N LEU A 149 -1.91 9.67 6.78
CA LEU A 149 -0.75 8.97 7.33
C LEU A 149 -0.89 8.71 8.84
N SER A 150 -1.47 9.64 9.60
CA SER A 150 -1.81 9.41 11.01
C SER A 150 -2.87 8.31 11.16
N ILE A 151 -3.87 8.28 10.28
CA ILE A 151 -4.86 7.21 10.21
C ILE A 151 -4.18 5.87 9.87
N SER A 152 -3.26 5.84 8.91
CA SER A 152 -2.45 4.64 8.62
C SER A 152 -1.74 4.12 9.87
N LEU A 153 -1.11 5.00 10.65
CA LEU A 153 -0.47 4.63 11.90
C LEU A 153 -1.48 4.09 12.93
N LEU A 154 -2.62 4.76 13.11
CA LEU A 154 -3.68 4.33 14.01
C LEU A 154 -4.23 2.94 13.63
N LEU A 155 -4.50 2.72 12.34
CA LEU A 155 -4.96 1.45 11.80
C LEU A 155 -3.94 0.34 12.01
N SER A 156 -2.66 0.65 11.88
CA SER A 156 -1.58 -0.29 12.15
C SER A 156 -1.54 -0.68 13.64
N ILE A 157 -1.59 0.30 14.55
CA ILE A 157 -1.57 0.05 16.00
C ILE A 157 -2.79 -0.76 16.44
N THR A 158 -3.99 -0.36 16.00
CA THR A 158 -5.24 -1.08 16.33
C THR A 158 -5.28 -2.47 15.69
N GLY A 159 -4.70 -2.63 14.50
CA GLY A 159 -4.49 -3.93 13.86
C GLY A 159 -3.65 -4.87 14.74
N TYR A 160 -2.46 -4.43 15.20
CA TYR A 160 -1.63 -5.22 16.12
C TYR A 160 -2.30 -5.49 17.44
N TRP A 161 -3.05 -4.51 17.96
CA TRP A 161 -3.81 -4.70 19.18
C TRP A 161 -4.77 -5.89 19.06
N PHE A 162 -5.47 -6.08 17.94
CA PHE A 162 -6.34 -7.24 17.75
C PHE A 162 -5.58 -8.58 17.74
N PHE A 163 -4.34 -8.63 17.26
CA PHE A 163 -3.52 -9.85 17.36
C PHE A 163 -3.09 -10.12 18.80
N ILE A 164 -2.54 -9.11 19.47
CA ILE A 164 -2.02 -9.24 20.84
C ILE A 164 -3.14 -9.57 21.82
N SER A 165 -4.33 -8.99 21.62
CA SER A 165 -5.51 -9.24 22.45
C SER A 165 -6.34 -10.46 22.02
N LYS A 166 -5.85 -11.28 21.06
CA LYS A 166 -6.51 -12.51 20.59
C LYS A 166 -7.93 -12.32 20.01
N HIS A 167 -8.17 -11.16 19.40
CA HIS A 167 -9.40 -10.85 18.66
C HIS A 167 -9.25 -11.02 17.14
N ALA A 168 -8.04 -11.24 16.63
CA ALA A 168 -7.81 -11.54 15.22
C ALA A 168 -8.31 -12.95 14.87
N TYR A 169 -8.90 -13.10 13.68
CA TYR A 169 -9.30 -14.42 13.16
C TYR A 169 -8.07 -15.08 12.55
N SER A 170 -7.32 -15.80 13.36
CA SER A 170 -6.05 -16.45 13.02
C SER A 170 -5.86 -17.68 13.90
N HIS A 171 -5.07 -18.64 13.43
CA HIS A 171 -4.71 -19.80 14.23
C HIS A 171 -3.84 -19.39 15.44
N GLU A 172 -4.02 -20.06 16.59
CA GLU A 172 -3.35 -19.71 17.86
C GLU A 172 -1.83 -19.82 17.78
N ASN A 173 -1.32 -20.87 17.13
CA ASN A 173 0.08 -21.01 16.76
C ASN A 173 0.37 -20.15 15.50
N PRO A 174 1.17 -19.06 15.60
CA PRO A 174 1.44 -18.19 14.47
C PRO A 174 2.21 -18.89 13.34
N PHE A 175 3.02 -19.92 13.67
CA PHE A 175 3.77 -20.71 12.70
C PHE A 175 2.98 -21.89 12.12
N HIS A 176 1.68 -21.99 12.43
CA HIS A 176 0.83 -22.99 11.80
C HIS A 176 0.80 -22.78 10.28
N LEU A 177 0.99 -23.88 9.54
CA LEU A 177 0.86 -23.88 8.10
C LEU A 177 -0.40 -24.66 7.74
N HIS A 178 -1.37 -23.94 7.20
CA HIS A 178 -2.65 -24.51 6.81
C HIS A 178 -2.50 -25.39 5.56
N ARG A 179 -3.25 -26.49 5.53
CA ARG A 179 -3.34 -27.41 4.38
C ARG A 179 -4.62 -28.23 4.48
N PHE A 180 -5.17 -28.63 3.34
CA PHE A 180 -6.23 -29.64 3.29
C PHE A 180 -5.66 -31.05 3.32
N LYS A 181 -6.38 -31.97 3.96
CA LYS A 181 -5.98 -33.38 4.00
C LYS A 181 -6.24 -34.00 2.62
N GLY A 182 -5.22 -34.64 2.04
CA GLY A 182 -5.34 -35.34 0.76
C GLY A 182 -5.04 -34.51 -0.50
N LEU A 183 -4.82 -33.19 -0.38
CA LEU A 183 -4.37 -32.35 -1.51
C LEU A 183 -2.84 -32.15 -1.49
N PRO A 184 -2.16 -32.18 -2.66
CA PRO A 184 -0.71 -32.00 -2.70
C PRO A 184 -0.25 -30.58 -2.30
N LEU A 185 0.72 -30.60 -1.37
CA LEU A 185 1.67 -29.60 -0.85
C LEU A 185 1.72 -28.18 -1.46
N ILE A 186 0.74 -27.34 -1.10
CA ILE A 186 1.09 -25.94 -0.79
C ILE A 186 0.55 -25.69 0.60
N ALA A 187 1.43 -25.62 1.58
CA ALA A 187 1.06 -25.17 2.91
C ALA A 187 1.19 -23.65 2.94
N TRP A 188 0.21 -22.95 3.53
CA TRP A 188 0.24 -21.48 3.60
C TRP A 188 0.22 -20.97 5.03
N PRO A 189 0.88 -19.82 5.28
CA PRO A 189 0.98 -19.22 6.61
C PRO A 189 -0.36 -18.71 7.14
N THR A 190 -0.43 -18.54 8.47
CA THR A 190 -1.54 -17.88 9.15
C THR A 190 -1.67 -16.40 8.77
N PHE A 191 -2.84 -15.81 9.07
CA PHE A 191 -3.05 -14.37 8.96
C PHE A 191 -2.09 -13.57 9.86
N GLU A 192 -1.83 -14.06 11.07
CA GLU A 192 -0.90 -13.43 11.99
C GLU A 192 0.54 -13.43 11.44
N ALA A 193 1.05 -14.58 10.97
CA ALA A 193 2.39 -14.67 10.38
C ALA A 193 2.56 -13.79 9.13
N THR A 194 1.56 -13.79 8.24
CA THR A 194 1.60 -12.92 7.04
C THR A 194 1.57 -11.43 7.41
N THR A 195 0.80 -11.06 8.44
CA THR A 195 0.76 -9.67 8.91
C THR A 195 2.11 -9.25 9.51
N TRP A 196 2.73 -10.09 10.33
CA TRP A 196 4.08 -9.84 10.84
C TRP A 196 5.14 -9.72 9.74
N LEU A 197 4.97 -10.41 8.61
CA LEU A 197 5.85 -10.29 7.45
C LEU A 197 5.67 -8.96 6.71
N VAL A 198 4.43 -8.50 6.53
CA VAL A 198 4.11 -7.25 5.81
C VAL A 198 4.39 -6.01 6.66
N ALA A 199 4.27 -6.16 7.98
CA ALA A 199 4.42 -5.12 9.00
C ALA A 199 5.66 -4.21 8.83
N PRO A 200 6.90 -4.72 8.76
CA PRO A 200 8.09 -3.89 8.57
C PRO A 200 8.04 -3.05 7.29
N PHE A 201 7.55 -3.62 6.20
CA PHE A 201 7.43 -2.91 4.92
C PHE A 201 6.39 -1.79 5.00
N TYR A 202 5.26 -2.03 5.67
CA TYR A 202 4.24 -1.02 5.89
C TYR A 202 4.80 0.18 6.66
N TRP A 203 5.49 -0.05 7.78
CA TRP A 203 6.09 1.02 8.57
C TRP A 203 7.22 1.73 7.84
N LEU A 204 8.08 1.00 7.14
CA LEU A 204 9.16 1.59 6.35
C LEU A 204 8.61 2.54 5.28
N THR A 205 7.60 2.09 4.53
CA THR A 205 7.00 2.90 3.46
C THR A 205 6.29 4.13 4.01
N MET A 206 5.59 4.01 5.14
CA MET A 206 4.98 5.14 5.85
C MET A 206 6.03 6.17 6.31
N TYR A 207 7.06 5.70 7.00
CA TYR A 207 8.19 6.53 7.46
C TYR A 207 8.87 7.25 6.29
N LYS A 208 9.17 6.54 5.21
CA LYS A 208 9.79 7.13 4.03
C LYS A 208 8.87 8.12 3.32
N THR A 209 7.56 7.86 3.28
CA THR A 209 6.58 8.81 2.72
C THR A 209 6.60 10.14 3.48
N ALA A 210 6.59 10.08 4.82
CA ALA A 210 6.60 11.26 5.67
C ALA A 210 7.94 12.02 5.62
N THR A 211 9.05 11.31 5.72
CA THR A 211 10.39 11.94 5.75
C THR A 211 10.75 12.61 4.43
N THR A 212 10.44 11.97 3.30
CA THR A 212 10.67 12.57 1.97
C THR A 212 9.74 13.75 1.69
N ALA A 213 8.51 13.73 2.21
CA ALA A 213 7.63 14.91 2.17
C ALA A 213 8.24 16.10 2.94
N ARG A 214 8.74 15.85 4.16
CA ARG A 214 9.37 16.87 5.01
C ARG A 214 10.65 17.42 4.40
N ALA A 215 11.45 16.55 3.78
CA ALA A 215 12.66 16.93 3.04
C ALA A 215 12.36 17.67 1.71
N LYS A 216 11.09 17.82 1.34
CA LYS A 216 10.64 18.40 0.06
C LYS A 216 11.16 17.64 -1.17
N ASP A 217 11.57 16.39 -1.00
CA ASP A 217 11.91 15.47 -2.11
C ASP A 217 10.62 14.87 -2.67
N PHE A 218 9.95 15.65 -3.51
CA PHE A 218 8.64 15.26 -4.05
C PHE A 218 8.70 14.06 -5.00
N VAL A 219 9.85 13.78 -5.60
CA VAL A 219 10.02 12.63 -6.49
C VAL A 219 10.03 11.35 -5.66
N GLN A 220 10.86 11.29 -4.62
CA GLN A 220 10.88 10.14 -3.72
C GLN A 220 9.59 10.03 -2.92
N HIS A 221 9.02 11.15 -2.46
CA HIS A 221 7.75 11.15 -1.75
C HIS A 221 6.62 10.49 -2.55
N ARG A 222 6.47 10.82 -3.84
CA ARG A 222 5.45 10.18 -4.70
C ARG A 222 5.66 8.67 -4.79
N LYS A 223 6.91 8.23 -4.98
CA LYS A 223 7.24 6.81 -5.06
C LYS A 223 6.90 6.08 -3.77
N TRP A 224 7.32 6.63 -2.62
CA TRP A 224 7.04 6.03 -1.31
C TRP A 224 5.57 6.07 -0.95
N ALA A 225 4.84 7.12 -1.33
CA ALA A 225 3.39 7.20 -1.16
C ALA A 225 2.68 6.07 -1.92
N VAL A 226 3.07 5.80 -3.18
CA VAL A 226 2.52 4.65 -3.93
C VAL A 226 2.86 3.32 -3.25
N LEU A 227 4.10 3.12 -2.81
CA LEU A 227 4.49 1.90 -2.09
C LEU A 227 3.71 1.71 -0.79
N HIS A 228 3.53 2.79 -0.03
CA HIS A 228 2.76 2.75 1.21
C HIS A 228 1.30 2.40 0.93
N THR A 229 0.68 3.00 -0.07
CA THR A 229 -0.70 2.67 -0.44
C THR A 229 -0.82 1.23 -0.94
N LEU A 230 0.11 0.73 -1.74
CA LEU A 230 0.13 -0.68 -2.17
C LEU A 230 0.24 -1.63 -0.97
N SER A 231 1.19 -1.36 -0.05
CA SER A 231 1.37 -2.15 1.17
C SER A 231 0.13 -2.12 2.06
N ALA A 232 -0.50 -0.96 2.22
CA ALA A 232 -1.75 -0.83 2.96
C ALA A 232 -2.93 -1.55 2.30
N SER A 233 -2.93 -1.60 0.96
CA SER A 233 -3.99 -2.25 0.18
C SER A 233 -3.99 -3.77 0.28
N VAL A 234 -3.00 -4.39 0.96
CA VAL A 234 -3.01 -5.84 1.23
C VAL A 234 -4.27 -6.25 1.98
N ILE A 235 -4.73 -5.46 2.95
CA ILE A 235 -5.97 -5.74 3.69
C ILE A 235 -7.20 -5.59 2.78
N SER A 236 -7.25 -4.57 1.92
CA SER A 236 -8.36 -4.44 0.97
C SER A 236 -8.38 -5.57 -0.06
N ALA A 237 -7.20 -6.03 -0.51
CA ALA A 237 -7.07 -7.17 -1.39
C ALA A 237 -7.46 -8.48 -0.69
N GLU A 238 -7.16 -8.64 0.60
CA GLU A 238 -7.65 -9.76 1.41
C GLU A 238 -9.18 -9.77 1.47
N ARG A 239 -9.83 -8.62 1.69
CA ARG A 239 -11.30 -8.53 1.65
C ARG A 239 -11.86 -8.99 0.30
N LEU A 240 -11.21 -8.63 -0.81
CA LEU A 240 -11.58 -9.14 -2.13
C LEU A 240 -11.41 -10.66 -2.24
N SER A 241 -10.29 -11.19 -1.76
CA SER A 241 -10.04 -12.63 -1.72
C SER A 241 -11.08 -13.38 -0.89
N ILE A 242 -11.44 -12.87 0.30
CA ILE A 242 -12.47 -13.46 1.17
C ILE A 242 -13.82 -13.50 0.46
N VAL A 243 -14.26 -12.38 -0.15
CA VAL A 243 -15.53 -12.35 -0.89
C VAL A 243 -15.51 -13.37 -2.03
N THR A 244 -14.40 -13.47 -2.75
CA THR A 244 -14.24 -14.41 -3.86
C THR A 244 -14.30 -15.86 -3.37
N LEU A 245 -13.55 -16.20 -2.32
CA LEU A 245 -13.51 -17.55 -1.75
C LEU A 245 -14.84 -17.93 -1.10
N ASN A 246 -15.52 -17.01 -0.42
CA ASN A 246 -16.85 -17.23 0.11
C ASN A 246 -17.88 -17.43 -1.01
N ALA A 247 -17.77 -16.71 -2.13
CA ALA A 247 -18.64 -16.93 -3.29
C ALA A 247 -18.42 -18.33 -3.90
N ILE A 248 -17.16 -18.78 -3.97
CA ILE A 248 -16.82 -20.15 -4.37
C ILE A 248 -17.38 -21.16 -3.37
N GLY A 249 -17.23 -20.92 -2.06
CA GLY A 249 -17.80 -21.75 -1.00
C GLY A 249 -19.33 -21.85 -1.08
N MET A 250 -20.01 -20.75 -1.36
CA MET A 250 -21.45 -20.74 -1.62
C MET A 250 -21.82 -21.58 -2.86
N ALA A 251 -21.07 -21.47 -3.95
CA ALA A 251 -21.27 -22.31 -5.14
C ALA A 251 -21.03 -23.80 -4.85
N LEU A 252 -19.97 -24.12 -4.10
CA LEU A 252 -19.67 -25.49 -3.65
C LEU A 252 -20.78 -26.05 -2.73
N SER A 253 -21.48 -25.18 -2.00
CA SER A 253 -22.61 -25.59 -1.17
C SER A 253 -23.84 -26.07 -1.94
N LEU A 254 -23.84 -25.90 -3.28
CA LEU A 254 -24.85 -26.49 -4.16
C LEU A 254 -24.56 -27.98 -4.46
N LEU A 255 -23.35 -28.47 -4.16
CA LEU A 255 -22.97 -29.87 -4.30
C LEU A 255 -23.37 -30.66 -3.04
N PRO A 256 -23.53 -32.00 -3.14
CA PRO A 256 -23.78 -32.82 -1.97
C PRO A 256 -22.68 -32.65 -0.92
N GLN A 257 -23.05 -32.39 0.33
CA GLN A 257 -22.11 -32.11 1.42
C GLN A 257 -21.01 -33.18 1.54
N LYS A 258 -21.39 -34.46 1.41
CA LYS A 258 -20.45 -35.58 1.46
C LYS A 258 -19.30 -35.44 0.45
N VAL A 259 -19.61 -35.04 -0.79
CA VAL A 259 -18.61 -34.87 -1.86
C VAL A 259 -17.63 -33.76 -1.52
N VAL A 260 -18.12 -32.63 -0.98
CA VAL A 260 -17.28 -31.49 -0.60
C VAL A 260 -16.36 -31.86 0.55
N HIS A 261 -16.90 -32.49 1.60
CA HIS A 261 -16.12 -32.92 2.76
C HIS A 261 -15.06 -33.98 2.40
N GLU A 262 -15.41 -34.95 1.56
CA GLU A 262 -14.47 -35.96 1.08
C GLU A 262 -13.36 -35.36 0.21
N PHE A 263 -13.71 -34.43 -0.70
CA PHE A 263 -12.74 -33.78 -1.59
C PHE A 263 -11.68 -32.97 -0.81
N PHE A 264 -12.10 -32.19 0.20
CA PHE A 264 -11.19 -31.39 1.03
C PHE A 264 -10.62 -32.16 2.24
N GLY A 265 -11.09 -33.38 2.49
CA GLY A 265 -10.71 -34.18 3.65
C GLY A 265 -11.06 -33.54 5.00
N VAL A 266 -12.22 -32.89 5.08
CA VAL A 266 -12.70 -32.14 6.26
C VAL A 266 -13.81 -32.92 6.96
N GLY A 267 -13.75 -33.02 8.30
CA GLY A 267 -14.78 -33.67 9.10
C GLY A 267 -16.10 -32.88 9.17
N TYR A 268 -17.09 -33.42 9.88
CA TYR A 268 -18.46 -32.89 9.88
C TYR A 268 -18.80 -32.09 11.14
N THR A 269 -17.92 -32.07 12.13
CA THR A 269 -18.16 -31.32 13.37
C THR A 269 -17.92 -29.83 13.17
N ILE A 270 -18.56 -28.99 13.97
CA ILE A 270 -18.37 -27.53 13.92
C ILE A 270 -16.90 -27.13 14.06
N PRO A 271 -16.10 -27.69 15.00
CA PRO A 271 -14.69 -27.33 15.11
C PRO A 271 -13.86 -27.71 13.87
N GLU A 272 -14.13 -28.86 13.25
CA GLU A 272 -13.42 -29.28 12.03
C GLU A 272 -13.76 -28.38 10.85
N ILE A 273 -15.02 -27.97 10.72
CA ILE A 273 -15.47 -27.01 9.72
C ILE A 273 -14.82 -25.64 9.97
N ALA A 274 -14.81 -25.17 11.22
CA ALA A 274 -14.20 -23.90 11.60
C ALA A 274 -12.70 -23.87 11.27
N GLU A 275 -11.96 -24.97 11.51
CA GLU A 275 -10.55 -25.09 11.16
C GLU A 275 -10.31 -25.04 9.64
N ALA A 276 -11.21 -25.66 8.87
CA ALA A 276 -11.17 -25.60 7.42
C ALA A 276 -11.51 -24.19 6.89
N GLU A 277 -12.48 -23.49 7.48
CA GLU A 277 -12.79 -22.10 7.14
C GLU A 277 -11.63 -21.16 7.50
N LEU A 278 -10.98 -21.37 8.64
CA LEU A 278 -9.77 -20.65 9.03
C LEU A 278 -8.63 -20.90 8.03
N THR A 279 -8.50 -22.13 7.53
CA THR A 279 -7.58 -22.50 6.46
C THR A 279 -7.87 -21.72 5.16
N VAL A 280 -9.14 -21.58 4.75
CA VAL A 280 -9.53 -20.76 3.59
C VAL A 280 -9.28 -19.27 3.83
N PHE A 281 -9.56 -18.77 5.03
CA PHE A 281 -9.25 -17.40 5.40
C PHE A 281 -7.74 -17.11 5.31
N ALA A 282 -6.90 -18.01 5.80
CA ALA A 282 -5.45 -17.91 5.66
C ALA A 282 -5.02 -17.93 4.18
N PHE A 283 -5.66 -18.74 3.34
CA PHE A 283 -5.40 -18.76 1.89
C PHE A 283 -5.74 -17.43 1.22
N ALA A 284 -6.80 -16.75 1.69
CA ALA A 284 -7.21 -15.43 1.20
C ALA A 284 -6.07 -14.40 1.32
N ASN A 285 -5.28 -14.47 2.40
CA ASN A 285 -4.12 -13.60 2.64
C ASN A 285 -2.99 -13.85 1.63
N VAL A 286 -2.75 -15.11 1.27
CA VAL A 286 -1.76 -15.45 0.24
C VAL A 286 -2.18 -14.89 -1.11
N LEU A 287 -3.45 -15.05 -1.49
CA LEU A 287 -4.00 -14.46 -2.72
C LEU A 287 -3.88 -12.93 -2.71
N ALA A 288 -4.16 -12.29 -1.57
CA ALA A 288 -4.03 -10.84 -1.41
C ALA A 288 -2.59 -10.37 -1.62
N PHE A 289 -1.62 -11.10 -1.05
CA PHE A 289 -0.21 -10.79 -1.21
C PHE A 289 0.23 -10.94 -2.68
N ILE A 290 -0.13 -12.05 -3.33
CA ILE A 290 0.15 -12.27 -4.76
C ILE A 290 -0.47 -11.16 -5.62
N PHE A 291 -1.72 -10.79 -5.34
CA PHE A 291 -2.41 -9.71 -6.03
C PHE A 291 -1.65 -8.38 -5.89
N VAL A 292 -1.29 -7.98 -4.67
CA VAL A 292 -0.59 -6.71 -4.43
C VAL A 292 0.82 -6.74 -5.02
N MET A 293 1.54 -7.86 -4.96
CA MET A 293 2.85 -8.00 -5.60
C MET A 293 2.76 -7.90 -7.13
N SER A 294 1.72 -8.49 -7.72
CA SER A 294 1.43 -8.36 -9.16
C SER A 294 1.08 -6.93 -9.54
N TRP A 295 0.30 -6.24 -8.69
CA TRP A 295 -0.05 -4.84 -8.89
C TRP A 295 1.16 -3.91 -8.76
N LEU A 296 2.00 -4.13 -7.74
CA LEU A 296 3.28 -3.44 -7.59
C LEU A 296 4.15 -3.66 -8.82
N TYR A 297 4.30 -4.91 -9.25
CA TYR A 297 5.08 -5.23 -10.44
C TYR A 297 4.55 -4.49 -11.67
N TYR A 298 3.23 -4.46 -11.87
CA TYR A 298 2.59 -3.75 -12.97
C TYR A 298 2.90 -2.24 -12.96
N GLU A 299 2.67 -1.54 -11.85
CA GLU A 299 2.87 -0.08 -11.77
C GLU A 299 4.35 0.31 -11.92
N PHE A 300 5.25 -0.43 -11.26
CA PHE A 300 6.69 -0.17 -11.31
C PHE A 300 7.30 -0.60 -12.66
N SER A 301 6.79 -1.68 -13.27
CA SER A 301 7.16 -2.06 -14.63
C SER A 301 6.79 -0.98 -15.62
N ARG A 302 5.56 -0.43 -15.55
CA ARG A 302 5.13 0.70 -16.40
C ARG A 302 5.97 1.94 -16.19
N ALA A 303 6.40 2.20 -14.96
CA ALA A 303 7.28 3.33 -14.64
C ALA A 303 8.76 3.12 -15.04
N GLY A 304 9.14 1.91 -15.49
CA GLY A 304 10.49 1.63 -16.00
C GLY A 304 11.48 1.17 -14.94
N TYR A 305 10.99 0.77 -13.75
CA TYR A 305 11.85 0.33 -12.66
C TYR A 305 12.44 -1.07 -12.88
N PHE A 306 11.77 -1.90 -13.69
CA PHE A 306 12.19 -3.28 -14.00
C PHE A 306 12.67 -3.48 -15.45
N ALA A 307 12.82 -2.40 -16.23
CA ALA A 307 13.40 -2.53 -17.57
C ALA A 307 14.87 -2.94 -17.46
N ARG A 308 15.26 -4.04 -18.14
CA ARG A 308 16.67 -4.42 -18.27
C ARG A 308 17.42 -3.31 -19.02
N LYS A 309 18.62 -2.95 -18.56
CA LYS A 309 19.53 -2.06 -19.30
C LYS A 309 19.70 -2.64 -20.72
N GLY A 310 19.25 -1.91 -21.75
CA GLY A 310 19.30 -2.33 -23.15
C GLY A 310 17.97 -2.79 -23.77
N GLY A 311 16.91 -2.97 -22.97
CA GLY A 311 15.57 -3.26 -23.49
C GLY A 311 14.90 -2.00 -24.03
N VAL A 312 14.98 -1.77 -25.33
CA VAL A 312 14.17 -0.75 -26.01
C VAL A 312 12.70 -1.08 -25.78
N ARG A 313 11.97 -0.20 -25.08
CA ARG A 313 10.51 -0.29 -25.03
C ARG A 313 9.96 0.01 -26.44
N PRO A 314 9.10 -0.84 -27.02
CA PRO A 314 8.34 -0.48 -28.19
C PRO A 314 7.20 0.43 -27.75
N SER A 315 7.48 1.72 -27.57
CA SER A 315 6.44 2.71 -27.24
C SER A 315 6.83 4.08 -27.78
N ALA A 316 6.81 4.23 -29.11
CA ALA A 316 6.67 5.52 -29.80
C ALA A 316 6.42 5.43 -31.32
N VAL A 317 5.98 4.30 -31.90
CA VAL A 317 5.82 4.20 -33.38
C VAL A 317 4.36 4.24 -33.85
N ILE A 318 3.36 4.18 -32.96
CA ILE A 318 1.94 4.14 -33.39
C ILE A 318 1.30 5.54 -33.55
N GLN A 319 2.01 6.64 -33.28
CA GLN A 319 1.43 8.00 -33.40
C GLN A 319 1.97 8.87 -34.54
N ALA A 320 2.71 8.31 -35.51
CA ALA A 320 3.25 9.09 -36.65
C ALA A 320 2.89 8.52 -38.04
N LYS A 321 1.74 7.86 -38.19
CA LYS A 321 1.27 7.38 -39.51
C LYS A 321 -0.18 7.73 -39.86
N ARG A 322 -0.76 8.75 -39.21
CA ARG A 322 -2.10 9.24 -39.52
C ARG A 322 -2.14 10.77 -39.57
N THR A 323 -1.35 11.34 -40.47
CA THR A 323 -1.47 12.75 -40.93
C THR A 323 -0.55 12.94 -42.13
N LYS A 324 -1.03 12.53 -43.31
CA LYS A 324 -0.73 13.10 -44.64
C LYS A 324 -1.25 12.15 -45.72
N LYS A 325 -2.54 12.29 -45.99
CA LYS A 325 -3.13 12.18 -47.33
C LYS A 325 -4.53 12.75 -47.19
N ASP A 326 -4.69 13.94 -47.74
CA ASP A 326 -5.89 14.48 -48.39
C ASP A 326 -5.77 16.01 -48.38
N LEU A 327 -5.08 16.50 -49.42
CA LEU A 327 -5.35 17.73 -50.16
C LEU A 327 -4.58 17.64 -51.49
#